data_AF-A0A0L0FT92-F1
#
_entry.id   AF-A0A0L0FT92-F1
#
_cell.length_a   1.000
_cell.length_b   1.000
_cell.length_c   1.000
_cell.angle_alpha   90.00
_cell.angle_beta   90.00
_cell.angle_gamma   90.00
#
_symmetry.space_group_name_H-M   'P 1'
#
loop_
_entity.id
_entity.type
_entity.pdbx_description
1 polymer ?
#
loop_
_entity_poly.entity_id
_entity_poly.type
_entity_poly.pdbx_seq_one_letter_code
_entity_poly.pdbx_strand_id
1 'polypeptide(L)'
;MGCGPILAVRKALEKAKWNINDVGLFELNEAFAAQCIVVTSELGCDSAKVNVRGGSIAIGHPLGASGARVLCTLIYALRQENKRRGVAALCVGGGMGIAMCVEMSEIITNETERTIRSDWRYIGIP
;
A
#
# COMPACT_ATOMS: atom_id res chain seq x y z
N MET A 1 -7.28 -9.04 16.77
CA MET A 1 -7.12 -7.67 16.19
C MET A 1 -5.99 -7.61 15.19
N GLY A 2 -4.73 -7.81 15.60
CA GLY A 2 -3.55 -7.65 14.71
C GLY A 2 -3.56 -8.49 13.43
N CYS A 3 -4.17 -9.68 13.43
CA CYS A 3 -4.22 -10.58 12.28
C CYS A 3 -5.32 -10.25 11.24
N GLY A 4 -6.18 -9.25 11.49
CA GLY A 4 -7.25 -8.85 10.58
C GLY A 4 -6.83 -8.62 9.12
N PRO A 5 -5.66 -8.02 8.83
CA PRO A 5 -5.16 -7.83 7.47
C PRO A 5 -5.02 -9.12 6.66
N ILE A 6 -4.75 -10.28 7.27
CA ILE A 6 -4.52 -11.53 6.53
C ILE A 6 -5.78 -11.89 5.72
N LEU A 7 -6.94 -11.93 6.39
CA LEU A 7 -8.21 -12.24 5.73
C LEU A 7 -8.64 -11.12 4.78
N ALA A 8 -8.38 -9.86 5.16
CA ALA A 8 -8.73 -8.71 4.33
C ALA A 8 -7.95 -8.70 3.00
N VAL A 9 -6.64 -8.92 3.05
CA VAL A 9 -5.77 -8.98 1.85
C VAL A 9 -6.15 -10.16 0.97
N ARG A 10 -6.32 -11.37 1.53
CA ARG A 10 -6.74 -12.54 0.74
C ARG A 10 -8.06 -12.28 0.00
N LYS A 11 -9.06 -11.68 0.69
CA LYS A 11 -10.35 -11.30 0.10
C LYS A 11 -10.22 -10.20 -0.95
N ALA A 12 -9.33 -9.23 -0.75
CA ALA A 12 -9.09 -8.16 -1.72
C ALA A 12 -8.41 -8.69 -3.00
N LEU A 13 -7.42 -9.57 -2.85
CA LEU A 13 -6.74 -10.25 -3.96
C LEU A 13 -7.71 -11.13 -4.76
N GLU A 14 -8.56 -11.90 -4.08
CA GLU A 14 -9.60 -12.72 -4.72
C GLU A 14 -10.55 -11.85 -5.56
N LYS A 15 -11.06 -10.75 -4.99
CA LYS A 15 -11.93 -9.80 -5.70
C LYS A 15 -11.24 -9.16 -6.90
N ALA A 16 -9.95 -8.82 -6.76
CA ALA A 16 -9.13 -8.26 -7.84
C ALA A 16 -8.69 -9.32 -8.87
N LYS A 17 -8.90 -10.61 -8.58
CA LYS A 17 -8.39 -11.76 -9.36
C LYS A 17 -6.87 -11.73 -9.51
N TRP A 18 -6.16 -11.39 -8.44
CA TRP A 18 -4.70 -11.33 -8.41
C TRP A 18 -4.12 -12.47 -7.59
N ASN A 19 -2.97 -12.99 -8.04
CA ASN A 19 -2.11 -13.78 -7.18
C ASN A 19 -1.27 -12.84 -6.30
N ILE A 20 -0.89 -13.29 -5.11
CA ILE A 20 -0.01 -12.51 -4.23
C ILE A 20 1.34 -12.22 -4.87
N ASN A 21 1.82 -13.10 -5.75
CA ASN A 21 3.06 -12.93 -6.51
C ASN A 21 2.97 -11.83 -7.59
N ASP A 22 1.75 -11.46 -8.00
CA ASP A 22 1.53 -10.36 -8.95
C ASP A 22 1.68 -8.99 -8.29
N VAL A 23 1.70 -8.94 -6.96
CA VAL A 23 1.82 -7.70 -6.19
C VAL A 23 3.28 -7.25 -6.16
N GLY A 24 3.50 -6.03 -6.65
CA GLY A 24 4.82 -5.42 -6.73
C GLY A 24 5.29 -4.82 -5.40
N LEU A 25 4.38 -4.18 -4.64
CA LEU A 25 4.66 -3.56 -3.35
C LEU A 25 3.50 -3.74 -2.37
N PHE A 26 3.82 -3.79 -1.09
CA PHE A 26 2.86 -3.85 0.01
C PHE A 26 3.12 -2.70 1.00
N GLU A 27 2.06 -2.01 1.39
CA GLU A 27 2.05 -1.08 2.52
C GLU A 27 1.18 -1.66 3.63
N LEU A 28 1.81 -2.34 4.58
CA LEU A 28 1.15 -3.00 5.71
C LEU A 28 1.36 -2.15 6.96
N ASN A 29 0.30 -1.58 7.51
CA ASN A 29 0.42 -0.69 8.65
C ASN A 29 1.05 -1.38 9.87
N GLU A 30 2.08 -0.76 10.42
CA GLU A 30 2.87 -1.30 11.52
C GLU A 30 2.41 -0.76 12.87
N ALA A 31 1.19 -1.11 13.29
CA ALA A 31 0.70 -0.70 14.62
C ALA A 31 1.57 -1.31 15.75
N PHE A 32 2.05 -2.54 15.55
CA PHE A 32 2.95 -3.26 16.45
C PHE A 32 3.85 -4.20 15.63
N ALA A 33 5.12 -4.37 16.02
CA ALA A 33 6.05 -5.25 15.30
C ALA A 33 5.59 -6.72 15.28
N ALA A 34 5.05 -7.21 16.40
CA ALA A 34 4.58 -8.58 16.53
C ALA A 34 3.52 -8.95 15.48
N GLN A 35 2.55 -8.05 15.22
CA GLN A 35 1.54 -8.33 14.19
C GLN A 35 2.12 -8.26 12.78
N CYS A 36 3.05 -7.34 12.50
CA CYS A 36 3.68 -7.21 11.18
C CYS A 36 4.35 -8.51 10.76
N ILE A 37 5.09 -9.13 11.67
CA ILE A 37 5.80 -10.38 11.44
C ILE A 37 4.81 -11.49 11.07
N VAL A 38 3.75 -11.64 11.86
CA VAL A 38 2.71 -12.66 11.63
C VAL A 38 1.99 -12.42 10.31
N VAL A 39 1.52 -11.20 10.04
CA VAL A 39 0.79 -10.86 8.81
C VAL A 39 1.66 -11.09 7.57
N THR A 40 2.91 -10.64 7.58
CA THR A 40 3.84 -10.80 6.45
C THR A 40 4.12 -12.28 6.18
N SER A 41 4.37 -13.06 7.23
CA SER A 41 4.61 -14.50 7.14
C SER A 41 3.40 -15.26 6.61
N GLU A 42 2.20 -15.02 7.16
CA GLU A 42 0.95 -15.71 6.80
C GLU A 42 0.43 -15.37 5.40
N LEU A 43 0.76 -14.18 4.91
CA LEU A 43 0.50 -13.80 3.52
C LEU A 43 1.57 -14.35 2.57
N GLY A 44 2.74 -14.77 3.07
CA GLY A 44 3.86 -15.16 2.20
C GLY A 44 4.40 -13.98 1.40
N CYS A 45 4.32 -12.77 1.95
CA CYS A 45 4.85 -11.58 1.30
C CYS A 45 6.38 -11.64 1.29
N ASP A 46 6.98 -11.28 0.16
CA ASP A 46 8.41 -11.00 0.10
C ASP A 46 8.71 -9.73 0.92
N SER A 47 9.49 -9.88 1.99
CA SER A 47 9.87 -8.79 2.89
C SER A 47 10.52 -7.61 2.16
N ALA A 48 11.21 -7.84 1.04
CA ALA A 48 11.82 -6.78 0.23
C ALA A 48 10.79 -5.87 -0.47
N LYS A 49 9.51 -6.28 -0.52
CA LYS A 49 8.41 -5.54 -1.14
C LYS A 49 7.50 -4.87 -0.11
N VAL A 50 7.71 -5.10 1.18
CA VAL A 50 6.85 -4.60 2.26
C VAL A 50 7.46 -3.33 2.84
N ASN A 51 6.66 -2.26 2.91
CA ASN A 51 7.01 -0.99 3.56
C ASN A 51 8.39 -0.45 3.14
N VAL A 52 8.69 -0.45 1.83
CA VAL A 52 10.02 -0.13 1.28
C VAL A 52 10.52 1.28 1.59
N ARG A 53 9.63 2.18 2.04
CA ARG A 53 9.95 3.54 2.49
C ARG A 53 9.81 3.73 4.02
N GLY A 54 9.79 2.62 4.77
CA GLY A 54 9.56 2.60 6.21
C GLY A 54 8.08 2.63 6.58
N GLY A 55 7.72 1.93 7.64
CA GLY A 55 6.34 1.85 8.11
C GLY A 55 6.08 2.62 9.41
N SER A 56 4.90 2.40 9.99
CA SER A 56 4.40 3.17 11.13
C SER A 56 5.21 3.04 12.42
N ILE A 57 6.09 2.04 12.55
CA ILE A 57 7.03 1.98 13.68
C ILE A 57 8.02 3.15 13.60
N ALA A 58 8.46 3.52 12.39
CA ALA A 58 9.43 4.59 12.18
C ALA A 58 8.77 5.97 12.08
N ILE A 59 7.67 6.09 11.32
CA ILE A 59 7.06 7.39 10.96
C ILE A 59 5.75 7.68 11.72
N GLY A 60 5.37 6.81 12.64
CA GLY A 60 4.20 6.99 13.49
C GLY A 60 2.88 6.47 12.89
N HIS A 61 1.87 6.43 13.75
CA HIS A 61 0.55 5.89 13.45
C HIS A 61 -0.57 6.85 13.91
N PRO A 62 -0.84 7.95 13.17
CA PRO A 62 -1.99 8.81 13.43
C PRO A 62 -3.27 8.05 13.09
N LEU A 63 -3.97 7.51 14.09
CA LEU A 63 -5.06 6.54 13.94
C LEU A 63 -6.02 6.82 12.77
N GLY A 64 -6.63 8.00 12.74
CA GLY A 64 -7.61 8.37 11.70
C GLY A 64 -7.00 8.61 10.31
N ALA A 65 -5.73 9.04 10.24
CA ALA A 65 -5.06 9.37 8.98
C ALA A 65 -4.26 8.19 8.40
N SER A 66 -4.01 7.13 9.18
CA SER A 66 -3.08 6.07 8.80
C SER A 66 -3.50 5.33 7.53
N GLY A 67 -4.81 5.12 7.33
CA GLY A 67 -5.33 4.50 6.10
C GLY A 67 -5.00 5.30 4.84
N ALA A 68 -5.26 6.61 4.86
CA ALA A 68 -4.92 7.50 3.76
C ALA A 68 -3.40 7.62 3.58
N ARG A 69 -2.65 7.67 4.69
CA ARG A 69 -1.18 7.73 4.68
C ARG A 69 -0.56 6.51 3.97
N VAL A 70 -0.87 5.28 4.41
CA VAL A 70 -0.28 4.07 3.82
C VAL A 70 -0.63 3.94 2.34
N LEU A 71 -1.85 4.30 1.96
CA LEU A 71 -2.27 4.30 0.57
C LEU A 71 -1.48 5.31 -0.27
N CYS A 72 -1.34 6.54 0.25
CA CYS A 72 -0.59 7.59 -0.41
C CYS A 72 0.87 7.16 -0.60
N THR A 73 1.52 6.66 0.46
CA THR A 73 2.87 6.10 0.40
C THR A 73 2.96 5.00 -0.67
N LEU A 74 2.01 4.07 -0.72
CA LEU A 74 1.98 2.99 -1.71
C LEU A 74 1.95 3.53 -3.15
N ILE A 75 1.05 4.46 -3.45
CA ILE A 75 0.88 4.99 -4.82
C ILE A 75 2.16 5.71 -5.28
N TYR A 76 2.77 6.53 -4.42
CA TYR A 76 4.02 7.20 -4.74
C TYR A 76 5.18 6.21 -4.87
N ALA A 77 5.24 5.17 -4.04
CA ALA A 77 6.25 4.11 -4.14
C ALA A 77 6.09 3.30 -5.43
N LEU A 78 4.87 2.88 -5.79
CA LEU A 78 4.59 2.18 -7.05
C LEU A 78 5.04 2.99 -8.27
N ARG A 79 4.76 4.31 -8.26
CA ARG A 79 5.21 5.23 -9.30
C ARG A 79 6.74 5.29 -9.38
N GLN A 80 7.42 5.49 -8.25
CA GLN A 80 8.89 5.64 -8.23
C GLN A 80 9.63 4.34 -8.57
N GLU A 81 9.11 3.19 -8.13
CA GLU A 81 9.69 1.87 -8.38
C GLU A 81 9.21 1.25 -9.72
N ASN A 82 8.45 2.01 -10.51
CA ASN A 82 7.87 1.60 -11.77
C ASN A 82 7.12 0.26 -11.70
N LYS A 83 6.33 0.08 -10.63
CA LYS A 83 5.52 -1.12 -10.37
C LYS A 83 4.04 -0.83 -10.65
N ARG A 84 3.35 -1.84 -11.15
CA ARG A 84 1.94 -1.70 -11.59
C ARG A 84 0.93 -1.98 -10.48
N ARG A 85 1.17 -2.98 -9.64
CA ARG A 85 0.19 -3.47 -8.65
C ARG A 85 0.72 -3.35 -7.24
N GLY A 86 -0.11 -2.87 -6.33
CA GLY A 86 0.20 -2.81 -4.90
C GLY A 86 -0.99 -3.09 -4.01
N VAL A 87 -0.70 -3.41 -2.75
CA VAL A 87 -1.72 -3.64 -1.72
C VAL A 87 -1.42 -2.81 -0.48
N ALA A 88 -2.40 -2.03 -0.04
CA ALA A 88 -2.35 -1.34 1.26
C ALA A 88 -3.28 -2.06 2.25
N ALA A 89 -2.83 -2.32 3.47
CA ALA A 89 -3.66 -3.00 4.48
C ALA A 89 -3.37 -2.55 5.92
N LEU A 90 -4.42 -2.56 6.76
CA LEU A 90 -4.35 -2.14 8.16
C LEU A 90 -5.18 -3.05 9.07
N CYS A 91 -4.67 -3.31 10.28
CA CYS A 91 -5.47 -3.88 11.36
C CYS A 91 -6.35 -2.80 11.99
N VAL A 92 -7.53 -3.18 12.49
CA VAL A 92 -8.51 -2.23 13.05
C VAL A 92 -9.01 -2.73 14.41
N GLY A 93 -9.18 -1.79 15.34
CA GLY A 93 -9.81 -1.98 16.66
C GLY A 93 -11.00 -2.92 16.62
N GLY A 94 -11.12 -3.80 17.60
CA GLY A 94 -12.27 -4.72 17.67
C GLY A 94 -12.19 -5.94 16.76
N GLY A 95 -11.01 -6.27 16.23
CA GLY A 95 -10.81 -7.56 15.54
C GLY A 95 -10.96 -7.53 14.02
N MET A 96 -10.94 -6.35 13.40
CA MET A 96 -11.16 -6.18 11.98
C MET A 96 -9.86 -5.93 11.21
N GLY A 97 -9.94 -6.02 9.88
CA GLY A 97 -8.87 -5.61 8.97
C GLY A 97 -9.45 -5.03 7.70
N ILE A 98 -8.70 -4.13 7.07
CA ILE A 98 -9.03 -3.53 5.79
C ILE A 98 -7.85 -3.71 4.84
N ALA A 99 -8.15 -3.94 3.56
CA ALA A 99 -7.15 -4.03 2.51
C ALA A 99 -7.70 -3.42 1.22
N MET A 100 -6.82 -2.83 0.43
CA MET A 100 -7.13 -2.28 -0.88
C MET A 100 -6.04 -2.65 -1.88
N CYS A 101 -6.48 -3.22 -3.01
CA CYS A 101 -5.64 -3.46 -4.18
C CYS A 101 -5.66 -2.21 -5.07
N VAL A 102 -4.50 -1.76 -5.53
CA VAL A 102 -4.34 -0.59 -6.39
C VAL A 102 -3.55 -0.99 -7.63
N GLU A 103 -4.07 -0.65 -8.81
CA GLU A 103 -3.39 -0.82 -10.09
C GLU A 103 -3.13 0.55 -10.70
N MET A 104 -1.88 0.82 -11.07
CA MET A 104 -1.51 2.01 -11.84
C MET A 104 -1.99 1.83 -13.28
N SER A 105 -2.79 2.78 -13.77
CA SER A 105 -3.35 2.75 -15.14
C SER A 105 -2.28 2.79 -16.22
N GLU A 106 -1.18 3.48 -15.96
CA GLU A 106 -0.02 3.57 -16.83
C GLU A 106 1.28 3.45 -16.04
N ILE A 107 2.27 2.78 -16.64
CA ILE A 107 3.64 2.81 -16.18
C ILE A 107 4.19 4.18 -16.57
N ILE A 108 4.35 5.07 -15.59
CA ILE A 108 4.75 6.46 -15.82
C ILE A 108 6.19 6.47 -16.37
N THR A 109 6.32 6.79 -17.66
CA THR A 109 7.61 7.07 -18.28
C THR A 109 8.05 8.50 -17.97
N ASN A 110 9.33 8.82 -18.20
CA ASN A 110 9.83 10.20 -18.08
C ASN A 110 9.02 11.22 -18.90
N GLU A 111 8.39 10.77 -19.99
CA GLU A 111 7.57 11.58 -20.88
C GLU A 111 6.19 11.86 -20.26
N THR A 112 5.53 10.82 -19.72
CA THR A 112 4.28 10.95 -18.94
C THR A 112 4.48 11.86 -17.73
N GLU A 113 5.65 11.81 -17.10
CA GLU A 113 5.97 12.62 -15.93
C GLU A 113 6.08 14.12 -16.23
N ARG A 114 6.62 14.47 -17.41
CA ARG A 114 6.65 15.85 -17.91
C ARG A 114 5.25 16.38 -18.18
N THR A 115 4.41 15.58 -18.83
CA THR A 115 3.02 15.96 -19.17
C THR A 115 2.18 16.20 -17.92
N ILE A 116 2.24 15.27 -16.94
CA ILE A 116 1.56 15.48 -15.66
C ILE A 116 2.08 16.76 -15.00
N ARG A 117 3.40 16.96 -14.87
CA ARG A 117 3.93 18.19 -14.25
C ARG A 117 3.54 19.47 -14.98
N SER A 118 3.33 19.45 -16.30
CA SER A 118 2.81 20.61 -17.04
C SER A 118 1.31 20.82 -16.78
N ASP A 119 0.52 19.76 -16.64
CA ASP A 119 -0.92 19.86 -16.38
C ASP A 119 -1.21 20.36 -14.96
N TRP A 120 -0.39 19.97 -13.97
CA TRP A 120 -0.49 20.49 -12.61
C TRP A 120 -0.11 21.98 -12.50
N ARG A 121 0.59 22.57 -13.49
CA ARG A 121 0.77 24.04 -13.55
C ARG A 121 -0.51 24.78 -13.95
N TYR A 122 -1.49 24.07 -14.53
CA TYR A 122 -2.79 24.63 -14.93
C TYR A 122 -3.89 24.47 -13.88
N ILE A 123 -3.70 23.64 -12.85
CA ILE A 123 -4.61 23.52 -11.69
C ILE A 123 -4.17 24.48 -10.57
N GLY A 124 -3.64 25.63 -10.95
CA GLY A 124 -3.57 26.79 -10.05
C GLY A 124 -5.00 27.17 -9.68
N ILE A 125 -5.43 26.73 -8.50
CA ILE A 125 -6.37 27.51 -7.69
C ILE A 125 -5.78 28.94 -7.65
N PRO A 126 -6.56 29.99 -7.93
CA PRO A 126 -6.06 31.36 -7.97
C PRO A 126 -5.26 31.74 -6.72
#